data_AF-A0A7R9G2U1-F1
#
_entry.id   AF-A0A7R9G2U1-F1
#
_cell.length_a   1.000
_cell.length_b   1.000
_cell.length_c   1.000
_cell.angle_alpha   90.00
_cell.angle_beta   90.00
_cell.angle_gamma   90.00
#
_symmetry.space_group_name_H-M   'P 1'
#
loop_
_entity.id
_entity.type
_entity.pdbx_description
1 polymer ?
#
loop_
_entity_poly.entity_id
_entity_poly.type
_entity_poly.pdbx_seq_one_letter_code
_entity_poly.pdbx_strand_id
1 'polypeptide(L)'
;MWVIFSTTIRNLVYMLPDRDLASEIICLELSVGGALWFPNLTIPDASLILPVTMGLVNLAIVEVQTLSRLKKPTKFQRYATNLFRGLSVAMIPIAAGVPSCLCLYWTTSSIYGLGQNLLLLSPKVKKLVGIPDTPSQLDKPYQHLLSEIKARAARMSFRGGTKPQ
;
A
#
# COMPACT_ATOMS: atom_id res chain seq x y z
N MET A 1 -1.66 2.45 -16.56
CA MET A 1 -0.47 3.07 -15.91
C MET A 1 0.31 2.09 -15.05
N TRP A 2 -0.24 1.49 -13.98
CA TRP A 2 0.53 0.63 -13.06
C TRP A 2 1.31 -0.52 -13.72
N VAL A 3 0.68 -1.24 -14.65
CA VAL A 3 1.32 -2.34 -15.41
C VAL A 3 2.45 -1.81 -16.29
N ILE A 4 2.20 -0.74 -17.04
CA ILE A 4 3.18 -0.15 -17.98
C ILE A 4 4.42 0.30 -17.21
N PHE A 5 4.27 1.09 -16.14
CA PHE A 5 5.40 1.53 -15.32
C PHE A 5 6.17 0.35 -14.72
N SER A 6 5.46 -0.69 -14.27
CA SER A 6 6.11 -1.89 -13.75
C SER A 6 6.94 -2.60 -14.82
N THR A 7 6.41 -2.74 -16.05
CA THR A 7 7.13 -3.32 -17.18
C THR A 7 8.29 -2.44 -17.61
N THR A 8 8.11 -1.12 -17.70
CA THR A 8 9.17 -0.18 -18.05
C THR A 8 10.32 -0.25 -17.06
N ILE A 9 10.04 -0.21 -15.75
CA ILE A 9 11.08 -0.31 -14.71
C ILE A 9 11.82 -1.64 -14.82
N ARG A 10 11.11 -2.76 -15.04
CA ARG A 10 11.76 -4.06 -15.26
C ARG A 10 12.65 -4.05 -16.51
N ASN A 11 12.19 -3.46 -17.60
CA ASN A 11 12.97 -3.38 -18.82
C ASN A 11 14.24 -2.53 -18.63
N LEU A 12 14.16 -1.44 -17.87
CA LEU A 12 15.32 -0.60 -17.54
C LEU A 12 16.32 -1.35 -16.64
N VAL A 13 15.83 -2.07 -15.62
CA VAL A 13 16.69 -2.81 -14.69
C VAL A 13 17.33 -4.04 -15.35
N TYR A 14 16.59 -4.75 -16.19
CA TYR A 14 17.06 -5.97 -16.86
C TYR A 14 17.66 -5.74 -18.24
N MET A 15 17.73 -4.48 -18.68
CA MET A 15 18.31 -4.07 -19.97
C MET A 15 17.65 -4.81 -21.15
N LEU A 16 16.31 -4.75 -21.21
CA LEU A 16 15.47 -5.41 -22.22
C LEU A 16 14.81 -4.37 -23.15
N PRO A 17 14.52 -4.70 -24.43
CA PRO A 17 14.73 -6.00 -25.09
C PRO A 17 16.18 -6.23 -25.57
N ASP A 18 16.87 -5.16 -25.98
CA ASP A 18 18.24 -5.22 -26.50
C ASP A 18 19.22 -4.57 -25.53
N ARG A 19 20.40 -5.18 -25.40
CA ARG A 19 21.48 -4.71 -24.52
C ARG A 19 22.39 -3.76 -25.28
N ASP A 20 21.89 -2.55 -25.50
CA ASP A 20 22.66 -1.47 -26.09
C ASP A 20 23.48 -0.73 -25.03
N LEU A 21 24.49 0.02 -25.46
CA LEU A 21 25.32 0.87 -24.58
C LEU A 21 24.45 1.83 -23.74
N ALA A 22 23.35 2.34 -24.30
CA ALA A 22 22.42 3.20 -23.58
C ALA A 22 21.73 2.46 -22.41
N SER A 23 21.32 1.20 -22.61
CA SER A 23 20.70 0.37 -21.57
C SER A 23 21.69 0.06 -20.45
N GLU A 24 22.97 -0.17 -20.78
CA GLU A 24 24.05 -0.34 -19.82
C GLU A 24 24.28 0.90 -18.96
N ILE A 25 24.34 2.08 -19.59
CA ILE A 25 24.51 3.36 -18.88
C ILE A 25 23.34 3.59 -17.91
N ILE A 26 22.09 3.39 -18.35
CA ILE A 26 20.91 3.58 -17.48
C ILE A 26 20.92 2.59 -16.31
N CYS A 27 21.26 1.33 -16.55
CA CYS A 27 21.34 0.32 -15.49
C CYS A 27 22.43 0.68 -14.47
N LEU A 28 23.58 1.16 -14.93
CA LEU A 28 24.67 1.64 -14.07
C LEU A 28 24.23 2.84 -13.24
N GLU A 29 23.59 3.84 -13.86
CA GLU A 29 23.04 5.01 -13.15
C GLU A 29 22.04 4.60 -12.07
N LEU A 30 21.16 3.63 -12.34
CA LEU A 30 20.23 3.08 -11.35
C LEU A 30 20.95 2.29 -10.25
N SER A 31 22.06 1.62 -10.58
CA SER A 31 22.83 0.84 -9.61
C SER A 31 23.59 1.70 -8.59
N VAL A 32 23.93 2.94 -8.95
CA VAL A 32 24.62 3.91 -8.08
C VAL A 32 23.72 5.02 -7.54
N GLY A 33 22.57 5.26 -8.19
CA GLY A 33 21.62 6.32 -7.88
C GLY A 33 20.63 6.00 -6.76
N GLY A 34 20.85 4.93 -5.99
CA GLY A 34 20.02 4.61 -4.84
C GLY A 34 20.21 5.58 -3.66
N ALA A 35 19.39 5.43 -2.63
CA ALA A 35 19.38 6.32 -1.47
C ALA A 35 19.17 5.56 -0.16
N LEU A 36 19.58 6.17 0.96
CA LEU A 36 19.39 5.66 2.32
C LEU A 36 20.00 4.24 2.50
N TRP A 37 19.15 3.23 2.71
CA TRP A 37 19.55 1.83 2.96
C TRP A 37 19.51 0.95 1.70
N PHE A 38 19.11 1.49 0.55
CA PHE A 38 19.08 0.79 -0.75
C PHE A 38 19.95 1.54 -1.78
N PRO A 39 21.28 1.47 -1.67
CA PRO A 39 22.19 2.21 -2.55
C PRO A 39 22.11 1.74 -4.02
N ASN A 40 21.66 0.50 -4.25
CA ASN A 40 21.49 -0.06 -5.57
C ASN A 40 20.01 -0.37 -5.84
N LEU A 41 19.45 0.27 -6.87
CA LEU A 41 18.03 0.13 -7.24
C LEU A 41 17.75 -1.09 -8.14
N THR A 42 18.77 -1.69 -8.74
CA THR A 42 18.64 -2.81 -9.68
C THR A 42 18.59 -4.16 -8.98
N ILE A 43 19.11 -4.24 -7.75
CA ILE A 43 19.05 -5.45 -6.92
C ILE A 43 17.85 -5.44 -5.98
N PRO A 44 17.37 -6.62 -5.52
CA PRO A 44 16.36 -6.69 -4.47
C PRO A 44 16.83 -6.12 -3.12
N ASP A 45 15.91 -5.58 -2.33
CA ASP A 45 16.20 -4.97 -1.04
C ASP A 45 16.54 -6.03 0.01
N ALA A 46 17.83 -6.20 0.30
CA ALA A 46 18.32 -7.15 1.30
C ALA A 46 17.88 -6.82 2.74
N SER A 47 17.55 -5.56 3.02
CA SER A 47 17.10 -5.13 4.36
C SER A 47 15.65 -5.52 4.66
N LEU A 48 14.88 -5.89 3.63
CA LEU A 48 13.44 -6.15 3.68
C LEU A 48 12.59 -4.98 4.18
N ILE A 49 13.17 -3.79 4.37
CA ILE A 49 12.46 -2.62 4.86
C ILE A 49 11.42 -2.16 3.84
N LEU A 50 11.77 -2.10 2.54
CA LEU A 50 10.84 -1.70 1.48
C LEU A 50 9.69 -2.72 1.30
N PRO A 51 9.94 -4.03 1.14
CA PRO A 51 8.89 -5.04 1.04
C PRO A 51 7.93 -5.04 2.24
N VAL A 52 8.46 -4.92 3.47
CA VAL A 52 7.64 -4.88 4.68
C VAL A 52 6.81 -3.60 4.72
N THR A 53 7.40 -2.45 4.43
CA THR A 53 6.69 -1.16 4.39
C THR A 53 5.57 -1.20 3.35
N MET A 54 5.83 -1.74 2.16
CA MET A 54 4.81 -1.94 1.13
C MET A 54 3.65 -2.80 1.63
N GLY A 55 3.93 -3.94 2.27
CA GLY A 55 2.92 -4.82 2.84
C GLY A 55 2.07 -4.12 3.91
N LEU A 56 2.72 -3.35 4.79
CA LEU A 56 2.05 -2.56 5.83
C LEU A 56 1.14 -1.47 5.24
N VAL A 57 1.61 -0.73 4.23
CA VAL A 57 0.81 0.29 3.54
C VAL A 57 -0.38 -0.35 2.82
N ASN A 58 -0.19 -1.46 2.11
CA ASN A 58 -1.28 -2.16 1.45
C ASN A 58 -2.32 -2.69 2.45
N LEU A 59 -1.86 -3.20 3.61
CA LEU A 59 -2.76 -3.59 4.69
C LEU A 59 -3.53 -2.39 5.25
N ALA A 60 -2.87 -1.24 5.43
CA ALA A 60 -3.51 -0.01 5.87
C ALA A 60 -4.57 0.47 4.87
N ILE A 61 -4.31 0.39 3.56
CA ILE A 61 -5.31 0.71 2.52
C ILE A 61 -6.55 -0.16 2.69
N VAL A 62 -6.39 -1.48 2.79
CA VAL A 62 -7.52 -2.42 2.95
C VAL A 62 -8.29 -2.12 4.23
N GLU A 63 -7.60 -1.82 5.32
CA GLU A 63 -8.23 -1.51 6.60
C GLU A 63 -9.00 -0.18 6.55
N VAL A 64 -8.39 0.90 6.05
CA VAL A 64 -9.05 2.19 5.88
C VAL A 64 -10.26 2.06 4.97
N GLN A 65 -10.15 1.34 3.85
CA GLN A 65 -11.29 1.07 2.95
C GLN A 65 -12.38 0.22 3.60
N THR A 66 -12.03 -0.65 4.54
CA THR A 66 -13.01 -1.47 5.26
C THR A 66 -13.74 -0.65 6.32
N LEU A 67 -13.00 0.16 7.08
CA LEU A 67 -13.54 0.99 8.16
C LEU A 67 -14.30 2.23 7.65
N SER A 68 -14.00 2.69 6.44
CA SER A 68 -14.74 3.78 5.79
C SER A 68 -16.10 3.35 5.25
N ARG A 69 -16.46 2.06 5.32
CA ARG A 69 -17.76 1.55 4.86
C ARG A 69 -18.83 1.79 5.91
N LEU A 70 -19.91 2.46 5.49
CA LEU A 70 -21.09 2.68 6.33
C LEU A 70 -22.03 1.48 6.44
N LYS A 71 -22.06 0.64 5.42
CA LYS A 71 -22.96 -0.51 5.36
C LYS A 71 -22.28 -1.74 5.95
N LYS A 72 -23.05 -2.55 6.69
CA LYS A 72 -22.57 -3.86 7.17
C LYS A 72 -22.06 -4.67 5.97
N PRO A 73 -20.84 -5.22 6.04
CA PRO A 73 -20.26 -5.95 4.91
C PRO A 73 -21.07 -7.21 4.64
N THR A 74 -21.33 -7.50 3.36
CA THR A 74 -21.91 -8.79 2.95
C THR A 74 -20.92 -9.92 3.20
N LYS A 75 -21.40 -11.18 3.24
CA LYS A 75 -20.52 -12.36 3.41
C LYS A 75 -19.40 -12.39 2.36
N PHE A 76 -19.73 -12.06 1.11
CA PHE A 76 -18.77 -11.95 0.01
C PHE A 76 -17.74 -10.84 0.24
N GLN A 77 -18.18 -9.63 0.67
CA GLN A 77 -17.26 -8.54 0.97
C GLN A 77 -16.31 -8.87 2.12
N ARG A 78 -16.80 -9.57 3.15
CA ARG A 78 -15.95 -10.02 4.26
C ARG A 78 -14.89 -11.02 3.79
N TYR A 79 -15.26 -11.95 2.92
CA TYR A 79 -14.31 -12.89 2.32
C TYR A 79 -13.28 -12.15 1.46
N ALA A 80 -13.74 -11.25 0.57
CA ALA A 80 -12.87 -10.44 -0.28
C ALA A 80 -11.89 -9.59 0.56
N THR A 81 -12.34 -8.90 1.60
CA THR A 81 -11.46 -8.13 2.50
C THR A 81 -10.40 -9.02 3.16
N ASN A 82 -10.78 -10.22 3.64
CA ASN A 82 -9.82 -11.15 4.22
C ASN A 82 -8.82 -11.69 3.18
N LEU A 83 -9.28 -11.93 1.95
CA LEU A 83 -8.40 -12.30 0.84
C LEU A 83 -7.40 -11.18 0.54
N PHE A 84 -7.85 -9.92 0.44
CA PHE A 84 -6.96 -8.78 0.21
C PHE A 84 -5.96 -8.58 1.35
N ARG A 85 -6.34 -8.84 2.61
CA ARG A 85 -5.39 -8.86 3.73
C ARG A 85 -4.32 -9.94 3.57
N GLY A 86 -4.75 -11.16 3.21
CA GLY A 86 -3.84 -12.25 2.91
C GLY A 86 -2.90 -11.92 1.76
N LEU A 87 -3.43 -11.31 0.69
CA LEU A 87 -2.67 -10.85 -0.46
C LEU A 87 -1.64 -9.78 -0.06
N SER A 88 -1.98 -8.82 0.78
CA SER A 88 -1.02 -7.81 1.27
C SER A 88 0.17 -8.43 2.00
N VAL A 89 -0.06 -9.52 2.76
CA VAL A 89 1.02 -10.26 3.44
C VAL A 89 1.82 -11.09 2.44
N ALA A 90 1.14 -11.79 1.51
CA ALA A 90 1.78 -12.57 0.45
C ALA A 90 2.59 -11.69 -0.53
N MET A 91 2.25 -10.41 -0.65
CA MET A 91 3.00 -9.46 -1.46
C MET A 91 4.37 -9.13 -0.88
N ILE A 92 4.62 -9.36 0.41
CA ILE A 92 5.92 -9.10 1.05
C ILE A 92 7.03 -9.98 0.45
N PRO A 93 6.93 -11.32 0.43
CA PRO A 93 7.97 -12.16 -0.20
C PRO A 93 8.07 -11.94 -1.72
N ILE A 94 6.96 -11.59 -2.39
CA ILE A 94 6.99 -11.23 -3.81
C ILE A 94 7.79 -9.94 -4.03
N ALA A 95 7.56 -8.92 -3.20
CA ALA A 95 8.28 -7.66 -3.24
C ALA A 95 9.76 -7.82 -2.85
N ALA A 96 10.09 -8.77 -1.98
CA ALA A 96 11.46 -9.10 -1.62
C ALA A 96 12.25 -9.76 -2.77
N GLY A 97 11.57 -10.33 -3.77
CA GLY A 97 12.21 -10.94 -4.94
C GLY A 97 12.35 -10.03 -6.16
N VAL A 98 11.82 -8.80 -6.12
CA VAL A 98 11.91 -7.85 -7.24
C VAL A 98 12.96 -6.77 -7.00
N PRO A 99 13.45 -6.10 -8.06
CA PRO A 99 14.38 -4.98 -7.90
C PRO A 99 13.84 -3.89 -6.97
N SER A 100 14.73 -3.30 -6.16
CA SER A 100 14.39 -2.25 -5.19
C SER A 100 13.69 -1.05 -5.85
N CYS A 101 14.07 -0.68 -7.07
CA CYS A 101 13.40 0.37 -7.86
C CYS A 101 11.89 0.09 -8.02
N LEU A 102 11.55 -1.15 -8.35
CA LEU A 102 10.17 -1.54 -8.57
C LEU A 102 9.39 -1.60 -7.26
N CYS A 103 10.02 -2.13 -6.20
CA CYS A 103 9.43 -2.14 -4.87
C CYS A 103 9.17 -0.72 -4.35
N LEU A 104 10.10 0.21 -4.60
CA LEU A 104 9.96 1.63 -4.26
C LEU A 104 8.81 2.29 -5.02
N TYR A 105 8.68 2.00 -6.33
CA TYR A 105 7.55 2.46 -7.14
C TYR A 105 6.22 1.97 -6.57
N TRP A 106 6.12 0.67 -6.28
CA TRP A 106 4.91 0.09 -5.70
C TRP A 106 4.58 0.69 -4.33
N THR A 107 5.59 0.87 -3.47
CA THR A 107 5.43 1.46 -2.13
C THR A 107 4.92 2.90 -2.23
N THR A 108 5.60 3.73 -3.02
CA THR A 108 5.24 5.13 -3.21
C THR A 108 3.84 5.26 -3.80
N SER A 109 3.52 4.48 -4.84
CA SER A 109 2.19 4.46 -5.45
C SER A 109 1.09 4.10 -4.46
N SER A 110 1.31 3.09 -3.61
CA SER A 110 0.38 2.73 -2.54
C SER A 110 0.24 3.82 -1.49
N ILE A 111 1.33 4.49 -1.09
CA ILE A 111 1.28 5.62 -0.14
C ILE A 111 0.46 6.77 -0.72
N TYR A 112 0.68 7.14 -1.99
CA TYR A 112 -0.13 8.16 -2.66
C TYR A 112 -1.61 7.76 -2.75
N GLY A 113 -1.90 6.50 -3.09
CA GLY A 113 -3.26 5.98 -3.13
C GLY A 113 -3.94 6.02 -1.75
N LEU A 114 -3.22 5.68 -0.68
CA LEU A 114 -3.68 5.81 0.70
C LEU A 114 -3.95 7.26 1.06
N GLY A 115 -3.03 8.17 0.73
CA GLY A 115 -3.16 9.60 0.94
C GLY A 115 -4.39 10.17 0.23
N GLN A 116 -4.58 9.83 -1.05
CA GLN A 116 -5.77 10.22 -1.80
C GLN A 116 -7.05 9.68 -1.16
N ASN A 117 -7.07 8.41 -0.76
CA ASN A 117 -8.23 7.81 -0.09
C ASN A 117 -8.56 8.53 1.22
N LEU A 118 -7.54 8.84 2.04
CA LEU A 118 -7.71 9.59 3.29
C LEU A 118 -8.16 11.03 3.04
N LEU A 119 -7.63 11.71 2.03
CA LEU A 119 -8.04 13.07 1.67
C LEU A 119 -9.49 13.10 1.21
N LEU A 120 -9.91 12.14 0.38
CA LEU A 120 -11.30 11.99 -0.05
C LEU A 120 -12.21 11.52 1.09
N LEU A 121 -11.67 10.92 2.14
CA LEU A 121 -12.45 10.63 3.34
C LEU A 121 -12.79 11.92 4.11
N SER A 122 -12.01 13.00 3.97
CA SER A 122 -12.25 14.28 4.64
C SER A 122 -13.41 15.07 4.02
N PRO A 123 -14.50 15.35 4.77
CA PRO A 123 -15.60 16.19 4.30
C PRO A 123 -15.15 17.64 4.10
N LYS A 124 -14.19 18.11 4.90
CA LYS A 124 -13.65 19.48 4.81
C LYS A 124 -12.87 19.70 3.50
N VAL A 125 -12.09 18.70 3.08
CA VAL A 125 -11.36 18.76 1.82
C VAL A 125 -12.34 18.68 0.66
N LYS A 126 -13.31 17.75 0.71
CA LYS A 126 -14.38 17.64 -0.30
C LYS A 126 -15.15 18.94 -0.49
N LYS A 127 -15.51 19.62 0.59
CA LYS A 127 -16.19 20.93 0.56
C LYS A 127 -15.30 22.03 -0.03
N LEU A 128 -13.98 21.99 0.22
CA LEU A 128 -13.03 22.93 -0.36
C LEU A 128 -12.87 22.74 -1.87
N VAL A 129 -12.90 21.50 -2.37
CA VAL A 129 -12.89 21.19 -3.82
C VAL A 129 -14.28 21.14 -4.48
N GLY A 130 -15.34 21.58 -3.77
CA GLY A 130 -16.68 21.73 -4.36
C GLY A 130 -17.39 20.42 -4.69
N ILE A 131 -17.01 19.30 -4.07
CA ILE A 131 -17.67 18.01 -4.27
C ILE A 131 -19.00 18.00 -3.48
N PRO A 132 -20.17 17.82 -4.13
CA PRO A 132 -21.46 17.87 -3.46
C PRO A 132 -21.65 16.74 -2.43
N ASP A 133 -22.28 17.08 -1.31
CA ASP A 133 -22.56 16.14 -0.22
C ASP A 133 -23.50 15.03 -0.69
N THR A 134 -23.04 13.80 -0.63
CA THR A 134 -23.86 12.63 -0.96
C THR A 134 -24.58 12.16 0.31
N PRO A 135 -25.87 11.77 0.27
CA PRO A 135 -26.65 11.32 1.46
C PRO A 135 -26.11 10.06 2.15
N SER A 136 -25.01 9.48 1.66
CA SER A 136 -24.29 8.36 2.25
C SER A 136 -22.94 8.78 2.84
N GLN A 137 -22.78 10.04 3.24
CA GLN A 137 -21.57 10.52 3.89
C GLN A 137 -21.72 10.53 5.41
N LEU A 138 -20.62 10.16 6.07
CA LEU A 138 -20.53 10.11 7.52
C LEU A 138 -20.17 11.51 8.03
N ASP A 139 -20.95 12.07 8.98
CA ASP A 139 -20.76 13.45 9.45
C ASP A 139 -19.34 13.72 9.98
N LYS A 140 -18.70 12.71 10.58
CA LYS A 140 -17.34 12.81 11.15
C LYS A 140 -16.52 11.55 10.85
N PRO A 141 -15.99 11.39 9.62
CA PRO A 141 -15.46 10.12 9.17
C PRO A 141 -14.12 9.75 9.81
N TYR A 142 -13.28 10.73 10.14
CA TYR A 142 -12.07 10.46 10.93
C TYR A 142 -12.38 10.06 12.37
N GLN A 143 -13.42 10.63 12.99
CA GLN A 143 -13.81 10.24 14.34
C GLN A 143 -14.37 8.82 14.36
N HIS A 144 -15.15 8.45 13.34
CA HIS A 144 -15.62 7.07 13.17
C HIS A 144 -14.47 6.09 12.91
N LEU A 145 -13.53 6.45 12.04
CA LEU A 145 -12.35 5.63 11.78
C LEU A 145 -11.56 5.39 13.08
N LEU A 146 -11.32 6.44 13.86
CA LEU A 146 -10.63 6.35 15.15
C LEU A 146 -11.45 5.55 16.19
N SER A 147 -12.77 5.71 16.25
CA SER A 147 -13.62 4.95 17.17
C SER A 147 -13.63 3.46 16.82
N GLU A 148 -13.68 3.11 15.53
CA GLU A 148 -13.60 1.73 15.08
C GLU A 148 -12.21 1.12 15.33
N ILE A 149 -11.13 1.86 15.09
CA ILE A 149 -9.77 1.42 15.42
C ILE A 149 -9.67 1.15 16.93
N LYS A 150 -10.14 2.09 17.77
CA LYS A 150 -10.15 1.92 19.24
C LYS A 150 -11.00 0.72 19.67
N ALA A 151 -12.22 0.59 19.13
CA ALA A 151 -13.12 -0.52 19.44
C ALA A 151 -12.55 -1.87 18.99
N ARG A 152 -11.81 -1.91 17.87
CA ARG A 152 -11.12 -3.12 17.40
C ARG A 152 -9.90 -3.44 18.25
N ALA A 153 -9.10 -2.45 18.64
CA ALA A 153 -7.97 -2.62 19.55
C ALA A 153 -8.44 -3.16 20.91
N ALA A 154 -9.52 -2.62 21.47
CA ALA A 154 -10.14 -3.12 22.70
C ALA A 154 -10.58 -4.59 22.56
N ARG A 155 -11.25 -4.95 21.46
CA ARG A 155 -11.65 -6.35 21.17
C ARG A 155 -10.46 -7.30 21.07
N MET A 156 -9.34 -6.86 20.50
CA MET A 156 -8.12 -7.67 20.42
C MET A 156 -7.45 -7.84 21.79
N SER A 157 -7.41 -6.78 22.61
CA SER A 157 -6.90 -6.84 23.98
C SER A 157 -7.70 -7.82 24.85
N PHE A 158 -9.03 -7.78 24.79
CA PHE A 158 -9.90 -8.72 25.50
C PHE A 158 -9.72 -10.18 25.05
N ARG A 159 -9.36 -10.42 23.78
CA ARG A 159 -9.13 -11.76 23.24
C ARG A 159 -7.76 -12.34 23.61
N GLY A 160 -6.82 -11.51 24.07
CA GLY A 160 -5.54 -11.92 24.64
C GLY A 160 -5.58 -12.22 26.15
N GLY A 161 -6.63 -11.78 26.86
CA GLY A 161 -6.80 -11.94 28.31
C GLY A 161 -7.53 -13.20 28.77
N THR A 162 -7.87 -14.12 27.87
CA THR A 162 -8.58 -15.38 28.21
C THR A 162 -7.71 -16.61 27.90
N LYS A 163 -6.75 -16.87 28.78
CA LYS A 163 -6.41 -18.25 29.16
C LYS A 163 -6.55 -18.38 30.68
N PRO A 164 -7.72 -18.78 31.19
CA PRO A 164 -7.81 -19.41 32.49
C PRO A 164 -7.61 -20.92 32.35
N GLN A 165 -6.60 -21.40 33.08
CA GLN A 165 -6.31 -22.76 33.55
C GLN A 165 -5.94 -23.83 32.52
#